data_AF-A0AAX0Q9L8-F1
#
_entry.id   AF-A0AAX0Q9L8-F1
#
_cell.length_a   1.000
_cell.length_b   1.000
_cell.length_c   1.000
_cell.angle_alpha   90.00
_cell.angle_beta   90.00
_cell.angle_gamma   90.00
#
_symmetry.space_group_name_H-M   'P 1'
#
loop_
_entity.id
_entity.type
_entity.pdbx_description
1 polymer ?
#
loop_
_entity_poly.entity_id
_entity_poly.type
_entity_poly.pdbx_seq_one_letter_code
_entity_poly.pdbx_strand_id
1 'polypeptide(L)'
;MKGITHITLTLATMLVILAPLTPSLLTWESIPAVLLLLLGAFFGSLTPDIDKGKEAAIYHAEIPGARGRKFHLTPVFGYALYYACYKPLQFIFRIIFGKKIYAIHGHRELPHSPIGVFLISALVTIYIWLICFALSFVPNLYFLYNNSLIYVFGSAFLLGCFLHLIEDTCDNSGIHYFYPFSFSRLRGRIKGDGTDVQPKIFVVILLIAAVVLVTLSLTGIIPAGLVYPTTLMVPIVLWVIFLKASGVPAKKEIRE
;
A
#
# COMPACT_ATOMS: atom_id res chain seq x y z
N MET A 1 6.48 8.64 7.26
CA MET A 1 6.59 7.83 8.50
C MET A 1 7.64 6.72 8.32
N LYS A 2 7.81 5.80 9.28
CA LYS A 2 8.75 4.65 9.14
C LYS A 2 8.08 3.48 8.40
N GLY A 3 8.86 2.68 7.70
CA GLY A 3 8.35 1.51 6.94
C GLY A 3 7.49 0.54 7.74
N ILE A 4 7.81 0.28 9.01
CA ILE A 4 6.99 -0.58 9.87
C ILE A 4 5.61 0.02 10.18
N THR A 5 5.51 1.35 10.26
CA THR A 5 4.24 2.06 10.44
C THR A 5 3.37 1.89 9.20
N HIS A 6 3.97 2.04 8.01
CA HIS A 6 3.30 1.77 6.74
C HIS A 6 2.73 0.36 6.63
N ILE A 7 3.52 -0.64 6.98
CA ILE A 7 3.07 -2.04 6.99
C ILE A 7 1.91 -2.23 7.98
N THR A 8 2.07 -1.76 9.22
CA THR A 8 1.09 -2.04 10.28
C THR A 8 -0.24 -1.37 10.03
N LEU A 9 -0.27 -0.12 9.58
CA LEU A 9 -1.50 0.58 9.20
C LEU A 9 -2.18 -0.05 7.99
N THR A 10 -1.39 -0.43 6.98
CA THR A 10 -1.91 -1.09 5.78
C THR A 10 -2.55 -2.42 6.15
N LEU A 11 -1.84 -3.29 6.85
CA LEU A 11 -2.37 -4.61 7.22
C LEU A 11 -3.57 -4.51 8.17
N ALA A 12 -3.56 -3.57 9.14
CA ALA A 12 -4.73 -3.34 9.99
C ALA A 12 -5.95 -2.87 9.17
N THR A 13 -5.74 -2.01 8.16
CA THR A 13 -6.81 -1.60 7.23
C THR A 13 -7.32 -2.79 6.42
N MET A 14 -6.43 -3.65 5.92
CA MET A 14 -6.84 -4.88 5.22
C MET A 14 -7.68 -5.79 6.10
N LEU A 15 -7.36 -5.93 7.39
CA LEU A 15 -8.19 -6.70 8.32
C LEU A 15 -9.59 -6.12 8.48
N VAL A 16 -9.74 -4.79 8.52
CA VAL A 16 -11.06 -4.14 8.53
C VAL A 16 -11.84 -4.43 7.25
N ILE A 17 -11.18 -4.38 6.09
CA ILE A 17 -11.78 -4.68 4.78
C ILE A 17 -12.26 -6.14 4.72
N LEU A 18 -11.42 -7.09 5.17
CA LEU A 18 -11.71 -8.52 5.12
C LEU A 18 -12.70 -8.98 6.20
N ALA A 19 -12.80 -8.27 7.33
CA ALA A 19 -13.58 -8.69 8.48
C ALA A 19 -15.05 -9.02 8.15
N PRO A 20 -15.79 -8.19 7.38
CA PRO A 20 -17.18 -8.52 7.04
C PRO A 20 -17.32 -9.79 6.18
N LEU A 21 -16.27 -10.14 5.42
CA LEU A 21 -16.23 -11.26 4.47
C LEU A 21 -15.76 -12.57 5.10
N THR A 22 -15.41 -12.56 6.39
CA THR A 22 -14.88 -13.72 7.14
C THR A 22 -15.66 -15.02 6.93
N PRO A 23 -17.02 -15.05 6.94
CA PRO A 23 -17.77 -16.29 6.70
C PRO A 23 -17.47 -16.94 5.34
N SER A 24 -17.17 -16.13 4.31
CA SER A 24 -16.81 -16.62 2.97
C SER A 24 -15.31 -16.89 2.80
N LEU A 25 -14.46 -16.19 3.54
CA LEU A 25 -13.01 -16.20 3.35
C LEU A 25 -12.26 -17.27 4.17
N LEU A 26 -12.87 -17.81 5.24
CA LEU A 26 -12.27 -18.87 6.06
C LEU A 26 -12.56 -20.27 5.50
N THR A 27 -12.44 -20.43 4.19
CA THR A 27 -12.54 -21.71 3.49
C THR A 27 -11.17 -22.11 2.94
N TRP A 28 -10.88 -23.41 2.85
CA TRP A 28 -9.60 -23.91 2.32
C TRP A 28 -9.28 -23.38 0.92
N GLU A 29 -10.31 -23.19 0.10
CA GLU A 29 -10.20 -22.66 -1.26
C GLU A 29 -9.82 -21.16 -1.29
N SER A 30 -10.23 -20.39 -0.28
CA SER A 30 -10.02 -18.95 -0.22
C SER A 30 -8.69 -18.54 0.44
N ILE A 31 -8.09 -19.43 1.24
CA ILE A 31 -6.83 -19.15 1.96
C ILE A 31 -5.72 -18.64 1.04
N PRO A 32 -5.43 -19.25 -0.13
CA PRO A 32 -4.40 -18.75 -1.03
C PRO A 32 -4.64 -17.30 -1.49
N ALA A 33 -5.89 -16.96 -1.79
CA ALA A 33 -6.26 -15.60 -2.20
C ALA A 33 -6.08 -14.60 -1.05
N VAL A 34 -6.47 -14.96 0.18
CA VAL A 34 -6.28 -14.11 1.37
C VAL A 34 -4.79 -13.87 1.63
N LEU A 35 -3.96 -14.91 1.53
CA LEU A 35 -2.51 -14.78 1.71
C LEU A 35 -1.87 -13.88 0.65
N LEU A 36 -2.25 -14.05 -0.62
CA LEU A 36 -1.76 -13.20 -1.71
C LEU A 36 -2.23 -11.75 -1.59
N LEU A 37 -3.44 -11.54 -1.10
CA LEU A 37 -3.97 -10.20 -0.83
C LEU A 37 -3.19 -9.52 0.29
N LEU A 38 -2.93 -10.20 1.42
CA LEU A 38 -2.12 -9.63 2.50
C LEU A 38 -0.66 -9.40 2.06
N LEU A 39 -0.10 -10.31 1.26
CA LEU A 39 1.26 -10.19 0.74
C LEU A 39 1.39 -9.03 -0.26
N GLY A 40 0.41 -8.87 -1.16
CA GLY A 40 0.33 -7.74 -2.08
C GLY A 40 0.26 -6.42 -1.32
N ALA A 41 -0.65 -6.30 -0.36
CA ALA A 41 -0.78 -5.10 0.46
C ALA A 41 0.49 -4.79 1.28
N PHE A 42 1.13 -5.82 1.84
CA PHE A 42 2.42 -5.68 2.53
C PHE A 42 3.49 -5.07 1.63
N PHE A 43 3.73 -5.66 0.45
CA PHE A 43 4.75 -5.15 -0.48
C PHE A 43 4.39 -3.78 -1.06
N GLY A 44 3.10 -3.57 -1.36
CA GLY A 44 2.59 -2.28 -1.81
C GLY A 44 2.84 -1.18 -0.79
N SER A 45 2.62 -1.45 0.51
CA SER A 45 2.86 -0.47 1.58
C SER A 45 4.31 0.00 1.70
N LEU A 46 5.26 -0.76 1.16
CA LEU A 46 6.69 -0.44 1.19
C LEU A 46 7.19 0.18 -0.11
N THR A 47 6.44 0.01 -1.20
CA THR A 47 6.90 0.33 -2.55
C THR A 47 7.10 1.82 -2.81
N PRO A 48 6.25 2.75 -2.31
CA PRO A 48 6.51 4.18 -2.52
C PRO A 48 7.88 4.60 -1.99
N ASP A 49 8.32 4.06 -0.85
CA ASP A 49 9.62 4.38 -0.25
C ASP A 49 10.84 3.87 -1.01
N ILE A 50 10.66 3.22 -2.16
CA ILE A 50 11.77 2.67 -2.96
C ILE A 50 12.78 3.73 -3.43
N ASP A 51 12.38 4.99 -3.50
CA ASP A 51 13.23 6.13 -3.84
C ASP A 51 14.05 6.67 -2.65
N LYS A 52 13.84 6.15 -1.43
CA LYS A 52 14.66 6.44 -0.24
C LYS A 52 16.03 5.76 -0.25
N GLY A 53 16.34 5.00 -1.31
CA GLY A 53 17.59 4.25 -1.40
C GLY A 53 17.74 3.31 -0.21
N LYS A 54 18.97 3.10 0.27
CA LYS A 54 19.27 2.11 1.33
C LYS A 54 18.57 2.37 2.67
N GLU A 55 17.93 3.52 2.88
CA GLU A 55 17.19 3.81 4.10
C GLU A 55 15.77 3.21 4.09
N ALA A 56 15.25 2.82 2.93
CA ALA A 56 13.92 2.25 2.82
C ALA A 56 13.85 0.84 3.42
N ALA A 57 12.79 0.58 4.19
CA ALA A 57 12.56 -0.74 4.80
C ALA A 57 12.48 -1.88 3.78
N ILE A 58 12.09 -1.59 2.52
CA ILE A 58 12.01 -2.59 1.46
C ILE A 58 13.38 -3.19 1.10
N TYR A 59 14.50 -2.53 1.39
CA TYR A 59 15.84 -3.05 1.06
C TYR A 59 16.47 -3.87 2.18
N HIS A 60 15.78 -4.07 3.30
CA HIS A 60 16.32 -4.78 4.46
C HIS A 60 15.50 -6.03 4.75
N ALA A 61 16.18 -7.16 4.91
CA ALA A 61 15.53 -8.38 5.39
C ALA A 61 15.00 -8.17 6.82
N GLU A 62 15.75 -7.50 7.68
CA GLU A 62 15.23 -7.06 8.98
C GLU A 62 14.60 -5.68 8.84
N ILE A 63 13.29 -5.59 8.98
CA ILE A 63 12.59 -4.31 8.88
C ILE A 63 12.92 -3.48 10.13
N PRO A 64 13.48 -2.27 9.99
CA PRO A 64 13.79 -1.41 11.14
C PRO A 64 12.54 -1.16 12.00
N GLY A 65 12.62 -1.51 13.28
CA GLY A 65 11.50 -1.41 14.23
C GLY A 65 10.64 -2.68 14.37
N ALA A 66 10.91 -3.74 13.61
CA ALA A 66 10.20 -5.01 13.69
C ALA A 66 10.74 -6.01 14.75
N ARG A 67 11.52 -5.51 15.74
CA ARG A 67 12.08 -6.30 16.87
C ARG A 67 12.82 -7.60 16.42
N GLY A 68 13.71 -7.51 15.44
CA GLY A 68 14.52 -8.65 14.99
C GLY A 68 13.85 -9.59 13.99
N ARG A 69 12.60 -9.32 13.57
CA ARG A 69 11.91 -10.17 12.57
C ARG A 69 12.51 -9.96 11.17
N LYS A 70 12.88 -11.06 10.52
CA LYS A 70 13.46 -11.08 9.18
C LYS A 70 12.45 -11.55 8.14
N PHE A 71 12.41 -10.87 7.01
CA PHE A 71 11.60 -11.18 5.85
C PHE A 71 12.49 -11.15 4.61
N HIS A 72 13.17 -12.25 4.31
CA HIS A 72 14.24 -12.29 3.30
C HIS A 72 13.80 -11.91 1.87
N LEU A 73 12.49 -11.95 1.59
CA LEU A 73 11.93 -11.54 0.30
C LEU A 73 11.89 -10.02 0.10
N THR A 74 11.92 -9.21 1.16
CA THR A 74 11.86 -7.75 1.02
C THR A 74 12.98 -7.19 0.16
N PRO A 75 14.29 -7.43 0.41
CA PRO A 75 15.35 -6.86 -0.41
C PRO A 75 15.29 -7.33 -1.86
N VAL A 76 14.99 -8.61 -2.09
CA VAL A 76 14.87 -9.17 -3.45
C VAL A 76 13.78 -8.43 -4.21
N PHE A 77 12.61 -8.26 -3.59
CA PHE A 77 11.48 -7.57 -4.17
C PHE A 77 11.76 -6.07 -4.35
N GLY A 78 12.38 -5.42 -3.37
CA GLY A 78 12.77 -4.01 -3.42
C GLY A 78 13.74 -3.71 -4.56
N TYR A 79 14.81 -4.51 -4.73
CA TYR A 79 15.72 -4.33 -5.86
C TYR A 79 15.06 -4.63 -7.19
N ALA A 80 14.23 -5.67 -7.28
CA ALA A 80 13.48 -5.99 -8.49
C ALA A 80 12.58 -4.81 -8.91
N LEU A 81 11.80 -4.26 -7.98
CA LEU A 81 10.96 -3.09 -8.25
C LEU A 81 11.78 -1.86 -8.66
N TYR A 82 12.91 -1.61 -7.99
CA TYR A 82 13.72 -0.43 -8.24
C TYR A 82 14.26 -0.43 -9.67
N TYR A 83 14.79 -1.57 -10.12
CA TYR A 83 15.40 -1.69 -11.45
C TYR A 83 14.41 -2.03 -12.56
N ALA A 84 13.35 -2.80 -12.29
CA ALA A 84 12.39 -3.20 -13.32
C ALA A 84 11.24 -2.20 -13.48
N CYS A 85 10.84 -1.48 -12.42
CA CYS A 85 9.70 -0.56 -12.48
C CYS A 85 10.14 0.90 -12.35
N TYR A 86 10.76 1.25 -11.21
CA TYR A 86 11.02 2.66 -10.88
C TYR A 86 12.01 3.32 -11.83
N LYS A 87 13.19 2.72 -12.07
CA LYS A 87 14.23 3.30 -12.94
C LYS A 87 13.78 3.47 -14.39
N PRO A 88 13.14 2.48 -15.03
CA PRO A 88 12.59 2.66 -16.37
C PRO A 88 11.53 3.75 -16.44
N LEU A 89 10.60 3.79 -15.49
CA LEU A 89 9.59 4.86 -15.45
C LEU A 89 10.22 6.24 -15.24
N GLN A 90 11.17 6.36 -14.31
CA GLN A 90 11.92 7.59 -14.09
C GLN A 90 12.62 8.05 -15.39
N PHE A 91 13.21 7.13 -16.15
CA PHE A 91 13.83 7.44 -17.44
C PHE A 91 12.81 7.91 -18.49
N ILE A 92 11.69 7.19 -18.65
CA ILE A 92 10.62 7.54 -19.59
C ILE A 92 10.06 8.93 -19.27
N PHE A 93 9.74 9.19 -18.01
CA PHE A 93 9.21 10.49 -17.63
C PHE A 93 10.24 11.62 -17.78
N ARG A 94 11.54 11.35 -17.58
CA ARG A 94 12.60 12.33 -17.88
C ARG A 94 12.65 12.71 -19.37
N ILE A 95 12.34 11.78 -20.27
CA ILE A 95 12.24 12.04 -21.70
C ILE A 95 10.99 12.90 -22.00
N ILE A 96 9.84 12.52 -21.44
CA ILE A 96 8.55 13.17 -21.75
C ILE A 96 8.45 14.58 -21.14
N PHE A 97 8.84 14.73 -19.87
CA PHE A 97 8.64 15.95 -19.09
C PHE A 97 9.92 16.79 -18.90
N GLY A 98 11.06 16.27 -19.35
CA GLY A 98 12.35 16.96 -19.28
C GLY A 98 13.06 16.83 -17.92
N LYS A 99 14.36 17.13 -17.92
CA LYS A 99 15.25 16.95 -16.75
C LYS A 99 14.92 17.86 -15.56
N LYS A 100 14.36 19.06 -15.79
CA LYS A 100 14.10 20.04 -14.71
C LYS A 100 13.04 19.56 -13.71
N ILE A 101 12.03 18.80 -14.15
CA ILE A 101 10.98 18.26 -13.29
C ILE A 101 11.51 17.14 -12.37
N TYR A 102 12.52 16.39 -12.84
CA TYR A 102 13.13 15.24 -12.16
C TYR A 102 14.47 15.54 -11.47
N ALA A 103 14.92 16.80 -11.51
CA ALA A 103 16.16 17.25 -10.88
C ALA A 103 15.88 18.04 -9.58
N ILE A 104 14.63 18.07 -9.11
CA ILE A 104 14.31 18.62 -7.79
C ILE A 104 14.66 17.50 -6.80
N HIS A 105 15.94 17.46 -6.42
CA HIS A 105 16.60 16.43 -5.61
C HIS A 105 15.86 16.21 -4.28
N GLY A 106 14.91 15.28 -4.24
CA GLY A 106 14.23 14.91 -3.01
C GLY A 106 13.57 13.55 -3.11
N HIS A 107 13.58 12.83 -2.00
CA HIS A 107 12.67 11.70 -1.78
C HIS A 107 11.22 12.18 -1.96
N ARG A 108 10.35 11.33 -2.52
CA ARG A 108 8.93 11.57 -2.81
C ARG A 108 8.61 12.15 -4.20
N GLU A 109 9.25 11.60 -5.23
CA GLU A 109 8.94 11.90 -6.64
C GLU A 109 7.82 10.97 -7.17
N LEU A 110 8.09 10.26 -8.27
CA LEU A 110 7.14 9.40 -8.95
C LEU A 110 6.47 8.36 -8.03
N PRO A 111 7.19 7.61 -7.16
CA PRO A 111 6.59 6.58 -6.32
C PRO A 111 5.61 7.11 -5.27
N HIS A 112 5.68 8.40 -4.94
CA HIS A 112 4.78 9.08 -3.99
C HIS A 112 3.71 9.92 -4.70
N SER A 113 3.28 9.49 -5.88
CA SER A 113 2.18 10.08 -6.64
C SER A 113 1.16 9.01 -7.06
N PRO A 114 -0.14 9.32 -7.15
CA PRO A 114 -1.15 8.39 -7.65
C PRO A 114 -0.82 7.80 -9.02
N ILE A 115 -0.28 8.63 -9.93
CA ILE A 115 0.13 8.18 -11.27
C ILE A 115 1.28 7.19 -11.17
N GLY A 116 2.33 7.50 -10.41
CA GLY A 116 3.46 6.59 -10.27
C GLY A 116 3.10 5.31 -9.55
N VAL A 117 2.30 5.37 -8.48
CA VAL A 117 1.77 4.18 -7.80
C VAL A 117 0.97 3.31 -8.75
N PHE A 118 0.09 3.90 -9.56
CA PHE A 118 -0.70 3.17 -10.56
C PHE A 118 0.20 2.49 -11.59
N LEU A 119 1.17 3.22 -12.17
CA LEU A 119 2.07 2.69 -13.18
C LEU A 119 2.98 1.58 -12.64
N ILE A 120 3.55 1.76 -11.44
CA ILE A 120 4.37 0.73 -10.79
C ILE A 120 3.50 -0.51 -10.51
N SER A 121 2.30 -0.34 -9.97
CA SER A 121 1.40 -1.47 -9.68
C SER A 121 0.96 -2.22 -10.95
N ALA A 122 0.69 -1.50 -12.03
CA ALA A 122 0.39 -2.08 -13.33
C ALA A 122 1.58 -2.88 -13.87
N LEU A 123 2.79 -2.32 -13.85
CA LEU A 123 4.01 -3.03 -14.28
C LEU A 123 4.26 -4.29 -13.45
N VAL A 124 4.14 -4.21 -12.13
CA VAL A 124 4.29 -5.37 -11.24
C VAL A 124 3.30 -6.47 -11.60
N THR A 125 2.04 -6.11 -11.79
CA THR A 125 0.98 -7.06 -12.16
C THR A 125 1.27 -7.70 -13.52
N ILE A 126 1.70 -6.90 -14.51
CA ILE A 126 2.09 -7.37 -15.84
C ILE A 126 3.30 -8.31 -15.76
N TYR A 127 4.33 -7.97 -14.99
CA TYR A 127 5.52 -8.80 -14.84
C TYR A 127 5.21 -10.13 -14.16
N ILE A 128 4.42 -10.12 -13.09
CA ILE A 128 3.97 -11.36 -12.44
C ILE A 128 3.14 -12.19 -13.43
N TRP A 129 2.23 -11.56 -14.16
CA TRP A 129 1.44 -12.25 -15.18
C TRP A 129 2.32 -12.90 -16.25
N LEU A 130 3.30 -12.17 -16.79
CA LEU A 130 4.23 -12.69 -17.79
C LEU A 130 5.09 -13.84 -17.25
N ILE A 131 5.58 -13.73 -16.02
CA ILE A 131 6.34 -14.79 -15.36
C ILE A 131 5.46 -16.04 -15.19
N CYS A 132 4.26 -15.91 -14.64
CA CYS A 132 3.34 -17.04 -14.46
C CYS A 132 2.93 -17.65 -15.80
N PHE A 133 2.69 -16.83 -16.82
CA PHE A 133 2.40 -17.29 -18.18
C PHE A 133 3.58 -18.08 -18.75
N ALA A 134 4.81 -17.59 -18.63
CA ALA A 134 6.00 -18.31 -19.09
C ALA A 134 6.22 -19.63 -18.33
N LEU A 135 5.99 -19.63 -17.01
CA LEU A 135 6.06 -20.85 -16.19
C LEU A 135 4.96 -21.85 -16.52
N SER A 136 3.86 -21.41 -17.13
CA SER A 136 2.76 -22.31 -17.52
C SER A 136 3.16 -23.35 -18.58
N PHE A 137 4.21 -23.08 -19.35
CA PHE A 137 4.78 -24.03 -20.31
C PHE A 137 5.61 -25.14 -19.66
N VAL A 138 5.89 -25.03 -18.35
CA VAL A 138 6.56 -26.09 -17.56
C VAL A 138 5.47 -26.96 -16.91
N PRO A 139 5.37 -28.27 -17.21
CA PRO A 139 4.24 -29.10 -16.78
C PRO A 139 3.92 -29.06 -15.28
N ASN A 140 4.94 -28.99 -14.43
CA ASN A 140 4.77 -28.98 -12.97
C ASN A 140 4.46 -27.59 -12.38
N LEU A 141 4.42 -26.53 -13.19
CA LEU A 141 4.23 -25.15 -12.73
C LEU A 141 2.99 -24.48 -13.34
N TYR A 142 2.22 -25.19 -14.17
CA TYR A 142 1.01 -24.68 -14.81
C TYR A 142 0.01 -24.06 -13.82
N PHE A 143 -0.13 -24.65 -12.63
CA PHE A 143 -1.05 -24.17 -11.60
C PHE A 143 -0.75 -22.73 -11.10
N LEU A 144 0.48 -22.22 -11.29
CA LEU A 144 0.85 -20.84 -10.95
C LEU A 144 0.20 -19.81 -11.88
N TYR A 145 -0.19 -20.20 -13.09
CA TYR A 145 -0.89 -19.33 -14.03
C TYR A 145 -2.38 -19.25 -13.70
N ASN A 146 -2.69 -18.45 -12.70
CA ASN A 146 -4.06 -18.19 -12.26
C ASN A 146 -4.35 -16.69 -12.30
N ASN A 147 -5.05 -16.25 -13.36
CA ASN A 147 -5.35 -14.84 -13.58
C ASN A 147 -6.06 -14.19 -12.39
N SER A 148 -7.01 -14.88 -11.76
CA SER A 148 -7.72 -14.36 -10.60
C SER A 148 -6.78 -14.07 -9.43
N LEU A 149 -5.89 -15.00 -9.10
CA LEU A 149 -4.92 -14.81 -8.01
C LEU A 149 -3.87 -13.73 -8.32
N ILE A 150 -3.45 -13.63 -9.59
CA ILE A 150 -2.53 -12.57 -10.04
C ILE A 150 -3.19 -11.19 -9.88
N TYR A 151 -4.45 -11.05 -10.29
CA TYR A 151 -5.18 -9.78 -10.14
C TYR A 151 -5.54 -9.47 -8.68
N VAL A 152 -5.78 -10.48 -7.85
CA VAL A 152 -5.94 -10.30 -6.39
C VAL A 152 -4.66 -9.71 -5.79
N PHE A 153 -3.50 -10.29 -6.10
CA PHE A 153 -2.21 -9.75 -5.65
C PHE A 153 -2.00 -8.32 -6.16
N GLY A 154 -2.17 -8.09 -7.47
CA GLY A 154 -1.95 -6.79 -8.10
C GLY A 154 -2.86 -5.69 -7.55
N SER A 155 -4.14 -6.01 -7.30
CA SER A 155 -5.11 -5.09 -6.71
C SER A 155 -4.76 -4.75 -5.26
N ALA A 156 -4.36 -5.76 -4.48
CA ALA A 156 -3.94 -5.54 -3.10
C ALA A 156 -2.62 -4.76 -3.01
N PHE A 157 -1.70 -5.00 -3.94
CA PHE A 157 -0.46 -4.23 -4.09
C PHE A 157 -0.74 -2.76 -4.38
N LEU A 158 -1.63 -2.46 -5.35
CA LEU A 158 -2.08 -1.10 -5.63
C LEU A 158 -2.71 -0.45 -4.40
N LEU A 159 -3.58 -1.16 -3.69
CA LEU A 159 -4.21 -0.67 -2.47
C LEU A 159 -3.18 -0.38 -1.37
N GLY A 160 -2.18 -1.24 -1.18
CA GLY A 160 -1.09 -1.02 -0.23
C GLY A 160 -0.29 0.25 -0.57
N CYS A 161 0.06 0.44 -1.85
CA CYS A 161 0.72 1.66 -2.30
C CYS A 161 -0.15 2.90 -2.06
N PHE A 162 -1.46 2.81 -2.33
CA PHE A 162 -2.40 3.91 -2.12
C PHE A 162 -2.57 4.28 -0.64
N LEU A 163 -2.68 3.28 0.23
CA LEU A 163 -2.75 3.48 1.68
C LEU A 163 -1.46 4.12 2.23
N HIS A 164 -0.30 3.77 1.68
CA HIS A 164 0.94 4.47 1.98
C HIS A 164 0.85 5.97 1.64
N LEU A 165 0.29 6.35 0.48
CA LEU A 165 0.10 7.76 0.14
C LEU A 165 -0.85 8.47 1.11
N ILE A 166 -1.95 7.82 1.49
CA ILE A 166 -2.89 8.38 2.49
C ILE A 166 -2.17 8.60 3.83
N GLU A 167 -1.36 7.64 4.27
CA GLU A 167 -0.59 7.78 5.50
C GLU A 167 0.43 8.91 5.41
N ASP A 168 1.21 8.98 4.32
CA ASP A 168 2.19 10.05 4.13
C ASP A 168 1.53 11.42 3.93
N THR A 169 0.23 11.48 3.63
CA THR A 169 -0.57 12.71 3.66
C THR A 169 -0.80 13.20 5.09
N CYS A 170 -0.83 12.30 6.08
CA CYS A 170 -0.98 12.65 7.49
C CYS A 170 0.34 13.21 8.10
N ASP A 171 1.48 12.85 7.49
CA ASP A 171 2.82 13.30 7.86
C ASP A 171 3.05 14.79 7.49
N ASN A 172 3.97 15.45 8.18
CA ASN A 172 4.35 16.84 7.96
C ASN A 172 5.09 17.06 6.62
N SER A 173 5.64 15.99 6.05
CA SER A 173 6.32 15.99 4.76
C SER A 173 5.34 15.94 3.58
N GLY A 174 4.17 15.30 3.74
CA GLY A 174 3.08 15.27 2.76
C GLY A 174 3.33 14.51 1.46
N ILE A 175 2.36 14.61 0.55
CA ILE A 175 2.32 13.93 -0.75
C ILE A 175 2.01 14.90 -1.89
N HIS A 176 2.65 14.67 -3.04
CA HIS A 176 2.38 15.36 -4.30
C HIS A 176 1.37 14.59 -5.17
N TYR A 177 0.07 14.75 -4.87
CA TYR A 177 -1.00 14.03 -5.56
C TYR A 177 -1.06 14.26 -7.08
N PHE A 178 -0.58 15.40 -7.56
CA PHE A 178 -0.66 15.79 -8.96
C PHE A 178 0.72 15.83 -9.64
N TYR A 179 1.76 15.26 -9.02
CA TYR A 179 3.05 15.09 -9.69
C TYR A 179 2.89 14.20 -10.94
N PRO A 180 3.54 14.50 -12.08
CA PRO A 180 4.53 15.56 -12.32
C PRO A 180 3.96 16.92 -12.73
N PHE A 181 2.64 17.08 -12.79
CA PHE A 181 1.98 18.29 -13.27
C PHE A 181 1.90 19.41 -12.21
N SER A 182 1.96 19.06 -10.94
CA SER A 182 2.01 20.03 -9.83
C SER A 182 2.86 19.54 -8.68
N PHE A 183 3.65 20.46 -8.12
CA PHE A 183 4.47 20.26 -6.92
C PHE A 183 3.73 20.67 -5.64
N SER A 184 2.42 20.87 -5.71
CA SER A 184 1.60 21.07 -4.53
C SER A 184 1.67 19.87 -3.60
N ARG A 185 1.80 20.11 -2.30
CA ARG A 185 1.72 19.06 -1.27
C ARG A 185 0.43 19.15 -0.49
N LEU A 186 -0.18 18.00 -0.21
CA LEU A 186 -1.15 17.85 0.86
C LEU A 186 -0.43 17.18 2.04
N ARG A 187 -0.49 17.79 3.22
CA ARG A 187 0.25 17.36 4.41
C ARG A 187 -0.56 17.58 5.67
N GLY A 188 -0.29 16.76 6.68
CA GLY A 188 -0.84 16.86 8.01
C GLY A 188 0.22 17.38 8.98
N ARG A 189 0.09 16.99 10.24
CA ARG A 189 0.91 17.46 11.37
C ARG A 189 1.66 16.34 12.08
N ILE A 190 1.45 15.07 11.70
CA ILE A 190 2.13 13.94 12.34
C ILE A 190 3.63 14.03 12.04
N LYS A 191 4.45 13.75 13.05
CA LYS A 191 5.91 13.67 12.87
C LYS A 191 6.31 12.33 12.24
N GLY A 192 6.94 12.37 11.07
CA GLY A 192 7.40 11.19 10.34
C GLY A 192 8.55 10.39 10.98
N ASP A 193 9.13 10.86 12.08
CA ASP A 193 10.26 10.23 12.79
C ASP A 193 9.87 9.00 13.64
N GLY A 194 8.56 8.72 13.76
CA GLY A 194 8.01 7.60 14.52
C GLY A 194 7.87 7.86 16.03
N THR A 195 8.05 9.11 16.48
CA THR A 195 7.80 9.52 17.87
C THR A 195 6.33 9.80 18.15
N ASP A 196 5.56 10.16 17.11
CA ASP A 196 4.13 10.42 17.24
C ASP A 196 3.36 9.13 17.59
N VAL A 197 2.46 9.23 18.56
CA VAL A 197 1.64 8.12 19.05
C VAL A 197 0.37 7.91 18.22
N GLN A 198 -0.08 8.92 17.48
CA GLN A 198 -1.35 8.90 16.75
C GLN A 198 -1.45 7.73 15.75
N PRO A 199 -0.43 7.41 14.93
CA PRO A 199 -0.49 6.24 14.04
C PRO A 199 -0.70 4.93 14.80
N LYS A 200 -0.06 4.78 15.98
CA LYS A 200 -0.19 3.56 16.80
C LYS A 200 -1.59 3.44 17.40
N ILE A 201 -2.16 4.55 17.88
CA ILE A 201 -3.54 4.60 18.37
C ILE A 201 -4.50 4.22 17.24
N PHE A 202 -4.27 4.75 16.03
CA PHE A 202 -5.13 4.44 14.89
C PHE A 202 -5.04 2.97 14.45
N VAL A 203 -3.86 2.34 14.51
CA VAL A 203 -3.74 0.88 14.33
C VAL A 203 -4.62 0.13 15.33
N VAL A 204 -4.60 0.51 16.62
CA VAL A 204 -5.46 -0.13 17.64
C VAL A 204 -6.94 0.04 17.31
N ILE A 205 -7.36 1.23 16.88
CA ILE A 205 -8.74 1.50 16.45
C ILE A 205 -9.14 0.60 15.28
N LEU A 206 -8.28 0.47 14.26
CA LEU A 206 -8.52 -0.42 13.11
C LEU A 206 -8.65 -1.89 13.56
N LEU A 207 -7.79 -2.36 14.47
CA LEU A 207 -7.85 -3.73 14.98
C LEU A 207 -9.13 -4.00 15.78
N ILE A 208 -9.55 -3.06 16.63
CA ILE A 208 -10.82 -3.14 17.36
C ILE A 208 -11.99 -3.19 16.37
N ALA A 209 -11.99 -2.30 15.36
CA ALA A 209 -13.02 -2.28 14.32
C ALA A 209 -13.08 -3.61 13.55
N ALA A 210 -11.94 -4.19 13.19
CA ALA A 210 -11.88 -5.50 12.55
C ALA A 210 -12.50 -6.59 13.43
N VAL A 211 -12.14 -6.66 14.72
CA VAL A 211 -12.71 -7.64 15.66
C VAL A 211 -14.23 -7.49 15.77
N VAL A 212 -14.72 -6.25 15.95
CA VAL A 212 -16.17 -5.97 16.02
C VAL A 212 -16.86 -6.43 14.75
N LEU A 213 -16.34 -6.07 13.57
CA LEU A 213 -16.91 -6.45 12.28
C LEU A 213 -16.94 -7.97 12.07
N VAL A 214 -15.88 -8.69 12.46
CA VAL A 214 -15.87 -10.16 12.44
C VAL A 214 -17.00 -10.71 13.30
N THR A 215 -17.13 -10.24 14.54
CA THR A 215 -18.21 -10.69 15.45
C THR A 215 -19.60 -10.41 14.89
N LEU A 216 -19.83 -9.20 14.36
CA LEU A 216 -21.12 -8.83 13.76
C LEU A 216 -21.45 -9.65 12.52
N SER A 217 -20.46 -9.99 11.69
CA SER A 217 -20.67 -10.86 10.51
C SER A 217 -20.93 -12.31 10.90
N LEU A 218 -20.18 -12.87 11.85
CA LEU A 218 -20.35 -14.27 12.29
C LEU A 218 -21.68 -14.50 13.02
N THR A 219 -22.21 -13.47 13.70
CA THR A 219 -23.51 -13.52 14.38
C THR A 219 -24.69 -13.20 13.44
N GLY A 220 -24.42 -12.86 12.18
CA GLY A 220 -25.46 -12.52 11.20
C GLY A 220 -26.14 -11.16 11.46
N ILE A 221 -25.59 -10.33 12.34
CA ILE A 221 -26.11 -8.98 12.60
C ILE A 221 -25.95 -8.08 11.37
N ILE A 222 -24.85 -8.23 10.63
CA ILE A 222 -24.68 -7.59 9.32
C ILE A 222 -25.44 -8.44 8.29
N PRO A 223 -26.53 -7.91 7.69
CA PRO A 223 -27.25 -8.63 6.65
C PRO A 223 -26.37 -8.86 5.42
N ALA A 224 -26.60 -9.96 4.69
CA ALA A 224 -25.80 -10.32 3.51
C ALA A 224 -25.67 -9.18 2.47
N GLY A 225 -26.76 -8.43 2.24
CA GLY A 225 -26.77 -7.28 1.32
C GLY A 225 -25.90 -6.09 1.76
N LEU A 226 -25.49 -6.03 3.04
CA LEU A 226 -24.67 -4.97 3.61
C LEU A 226 -23.20 -5.36 3.80
N VAL A 227 -22.82 -6.62 3.53
CA VAL A 227 -21.43 -7.10 3.72
C VAL A 227 -20.44 -6.29 2.87
N TYR A 228 -20.64 -6.22 1.56
CA TYR A 228 -19.74 -5.49 0.65
C TYR A 228 -19.72 -3.97 0.91
N PRO A 229 -20.86 -3.28 1.10
CA PRO A 229 -20.85 -1.88 1.53
C PRO A 229 -20.04 -1.65 2.81
N THR A 230 -20.21 -2.52 3.81
CA THR A 230 -19.51 -2.40 5.11
C THR A 230 -17.99 -2.52 4.96
N THR A 231 -17.54 -3.47 4.13
CA THR A 231 -16.12 -3.67 3.80
C THR A 231 -15.44 -2.40 3.27
N LEU A 232 -16.17 -1.51 2.57
CA LEU A 232 -15.61 -0.27 2.03
C LEU A 232 -15.88 0.94 2.93
N MET A 233 -17.11 1.08 3.44
CA MET A 233 -17.53 2.29 4.15
C MET A 233 -16.80 2.46 5.49
N VAL A 234 -16.64 1.39 6.26
CA VAL A 234 -15.99 1.47 7.58
C VAL A 234 -14.54 1.95 7.48
N PRO A 235 -13.65 1.32 6.66
CA PRO A 235 -12.28 1.80 6.56
C PRO A 235 -12.21 3.22 5.99
N ILE A 236 -13.06 3.58 5.02
CA ILE A 236 -13.11 4.96 4.48
C ILE A 236 -13.44 5.96 5.60
N VAL A 237 -14.49 5.72 6.39
CA VAL A 237 -14.88 6.61 7.49
C VAL A 237 -13.77 6.74 8.52
N LEU A 238 -13.15 5.62 8.93
CA LEU A 238 -12.04 5.63 9.88
C LEU A 238 -10.84 6.43 9.35
N TRP A 239 -10.47 6.25 8.10
CA TRP A 239 -9.39 7.03 7.46
C TRP A 239 -9.72 8.51 7.33
N VAL A 240 -10.96 8.87 6.98
CA VAL A 240 -11.41 10.28 6.92
C VAL A 240 -11.32 10.94 8.29
N ILE A 241 -11.74 10.25 9.35
CA ILE A 241 -11.59 10.74 10.73
C ILE A 241 -10.11 10.93 11.06
N PHE A 242 -9.26 9.94 10.74
CA PHE A 242 -7.83 10.01 11.03
C PHE A 242 -7.11 11.12 10.25
N LEU A 243 -7.44 11.34 8.98
CA LEU A 243 -6.92 12.45 8.17
C LEU A 243 -7.25 13.80 8.83
N LYS A 244 -8.50 13.99 9.27
CA LYS A 244 -8.92 15.21 9.99
C LYS A 244 -8.19 15.36 11.32
N ALA A 245 -8.09 14.30 12.11
CA ALA A 245 -7.38 14.29 13.39
C ALA A 245 -5.89 14.62 13.22
N SER A 246 -5.29 14.16 12.12
CA SER A 246 -3.90 14.44 11.75
C SER A 246 -3.67 15.88 11.26
N GLY A 247 -4.72 16.70 11.19
CA GLY A 247 -4.64 18.10 10.77
C GLY A 247 -4.48 18.30 9.27
N VAL A 248 -4.87 17.32 8.44
CA VAL A 248 -4.88 17.47 6.97
C VAL A 248 -5.97 18.48 6.58
N PRO A 249 -5.64 19.56 5.85
CA PRO A 249 -6.59 20.62 5.56
C PRO A 249 -7.62 20.18 4.51
N ALA A 250 -8.89 20.57 4.71
CA ALA A 250 -9.98 20.26 3.77
C ALA A 250 -9.91 21.07 2.46
N LYS A 251 -9.26 22.23 2.49
CA LYS A 251 -8.92 23.04 1.32
C LYS A 251 -7.42 23.29 1.33
N LYS A 252 -6.81 23.16 0.16
CA LYS A 252 -5.40 23.50 -0.03
C LYS A 252 -5.17 24.95 0.39
N GLU A 253 -4.33 25.18 1.40
CA GLU A 253 -3.72 26.50 1.58
C GLU A 253 -2.84 26.74 0.36
N ILE A 254 -3.23 27.68 -0.49
CA ILE A 254 -2.33 28.23 -1.50
C ILE A 254 -1.33 29.06 -0.70
N ARG A 255 -0.18 28.47 -0.38
CA ARG A 255 0.97 29.26 0.08
C ARG A 255 1.69 29.72 -1.17
N GLU A 256 1.55 31.02 -1.44
CA GLU A 256 2.37 31.76 -2.41
C GLU A 256 3.86 31.67 -2.04
#